data_AF-A0A7C8ZPW3-F1
#
_entry.id   AF-A0A7C8ZPW3-F1
#
_cell.length_a   1.000
_cell.length_b   1.000
_cell.length_c   1.000
_cell.angle_alpha   90.00
_cell.angle_beta   90.00
_cell.angle_gamma   90.00
#
_symmetry.space_group_name_H-M   'P 1'
#
loop_
_entity.id
_entity.type
_entity.pdbx_description
1 polymer ?
#
loop_
_entity_poly.entity_id
_entity_poly.type
_entity_poly.pdbx_seq_one_letter_code
_entity_poly.pdbx_strand_id
1 'polypeptide(L)'
;SNDITGSIPTELGKLSKLQTIDLSDNLFTGKIPTSLSHLKNLHYLRLNNNSLSDPIPLSLANMTQLAFIDLSYNNLSGPVPRFQAKTFSVVGNPRMCATVSEGDCYGEAQLPLSFDVNISDSSEPPGRPKGHIKLALAFGSSLACICMLAFGLGFLVWWRYKCGQQVFFDVNEQHTEEVFLGNLKRLQFRELQSATNNFSSKNILGKGGFGIVYKGCLPDGTVVAVKRLKDGNAIGG
;
A
#
# COMPACT_ATOMS: atom_id res chain seq x y z
N SER A 1 19.51 0.68 14.28
CA SER A 1 19.52 2.04 14.85
C SER A 1 20.89 2.30 15.42
N ASN A 2 21.46 3.47 15.11
CA ASN A 2 22.65 3.98 15.75
C ASN A 2 22.29 5.39 16.28
N ASP A 3 22.94 5.88 17.33
CA ASP A 3 22.64 7.20 17.91
C ASP A 3 23.39 8.33 17.18
N ILE A 4 23.51 8.25 15.84
CA ILE A 4 24.28 9.21 15.06
C ILE A 4 23.50 10.52 14.98
N THR A 5 24.12 11.61 15.42
CA THR A 5 23.55 12.96 15.48
C THR A 5 24.18 13.90 14.45
N GLY A 6 23.59 15.07 14.27
CA GLY A 6 24.11 16.15 13.42
C GLY A 6 23.46 16.16 12.04
N SER A 7 23.95 17.00 11.14
CA SER A 7 23.42 17.08 9.78
C SER A 7 24.04 16.06 8.84
N ILE A 8 23.32 15.69 7.78
CA ILE A 8 23.87 14.86 6.71
C ILE A 8 24.95 15.70 5.98
N PRO A 9 26.20 15.21 5.88
CA PRO A 9 27.29 15.96 5.29
C PRO A 9 27.08 16.14 3.78
N THR A 10 27.35 17.35 3.27
CA THR A 10 27.17 17.65 1.84
C THR A 10 28.14 16.88 0.95
N GLU A 11 29.27 16.47 1.51
CA GLU A 11 30.35 15.69 0.91
C GLU A 11 29.88 14.33 0.42
N LEU A 12 28.81 13.77 1.01
CA LEU A 12 28.23 12.51 0.57
C LEU A 12 27.83 12.57 -0.92
N GLY A 13 27.42 13.74 -1.40
CA GLY A 13 27.10 13.99 -2.81
C GLY A 13 28.27 13.86 -3.79
N LYS A 14 29.52 13.77 -3.31
CA LYS A 14 30.72 13.57 -4.16
C LYS A 14 30.95 12.10 -4.52
N LEU A 15 30.29 11.17 -3.86
CA LEU A 15 30.51 9.73 -4.00
C LEU A 15 29.71 9.15 -5.18
N SER A 16 30.07 9.54 -6.41
CA SER A 16 29.32 9.27 -7.65
C SER A 16 29.00 7.80 -7.96
N LYS A 17 29.71 6.85 -7.33
CA LYS A 17 29.48 5.40 -7.49
C LYS A 17 28.47 4.82 -6.49
N LEU A 18 27.99 5.59 -5.50
CA LEU A 18 27.02 5.09 -4.53
C LEU A 18 25.72 4.69 -5.20
N GLN A 19 25.24 3.50 -4.83
CA GLN A 19 23.96 2.95 -5.26
C GLN A 19 22.92 2.90 -4.14
N THR A 20 23.38 2.81 -2.90
CA THR A 20 22.53 2.72 -1.72
C THR A 20 23.04 3.66 -0.64
N ILE A 21 22.14 4.46 -0.08
CA ILE A 21 22.34 5.22 1.15
C ILE A 21 21.26 4.79 2.13
N ASP A 22 21.70 4.31 3.28
CA ASP A 22 20.84 3.93 4.38
C ASP A 22 21.31 4.60 5.66
N LEU A 23 20.56 5.62 6.08
CA LEU A 23 20.77 6.38 7.30
C LEU A 23 19.54 6.27 8.21
N SER A 24 18.68 5.27 8.01
CA SER A 24 17.44 5.14 8.78
C SER A 24 17.70 4.87 10.25
N ASP A 25 16.74 5.23 11.11
CA ASP A 25 16.77 4.91 12.55
C ASP A 25 17.98 5.52 13.27
N ASN A 26 18.20 6.82 13.07
CA ASN A 26 19.25 7.63 13.69
C ASN A 26 18.67 8.94 14.24
N LEU A 27 19.54 9.87 14.65
CA LEU A 27 19.19 11.17 15.21
C LEU A 27 19.69 12.32 14.31
N PHE A 28 19.73 12.12 12.98
CA PHE A 28 20.14 13.17 12.05
C PHE A 28 19.14 14.34 12.09
N THR A 29 19.66 15.57 12.08
CA THR A 29 18.91 16.82 12.16
C THR A 29 19.20 17.74 10.97
N GLY A 30 18.41 18.79 10.83
CA GLY A 30 18.55 19.76 9.74
C GLY A 30 18.02 19.25 8.40
N LYS A 31 18.39 19.92 7.31
CA LYS A 31 17.84 19.65 5.97
C LYS A 31 18.52 18.50 5.24
N ILE A 32 17.79 17.91 4.29
CA ILE A 32 18.36 16.98 3.31
C ILE A 32 19.27 17.79 2.34
N PRO A 33 20.56 17.45 2.21
CA PRO A 33 21.47 18.18 1.32
C PRO A 33 21.06 18.05 -0.15
N THR A 34 21.01 19.19 -0.85
CA THR A 34 20.77 19.22 -2.31
C THR A 34 21.84 18.47 -3.09
N SER A 35 23.05 18.35 -2.54
CA SER A 35 24.19 17.64 -3.15
C SER A 35 23.93 16.14 -3.35
N LEU A 36 22.98 15.52 -2.64
CA LEU A 36 22.59 14.13 -2.88
C LEU A 36 22.04 13.90 -4.30
N SER A 37 21.49 14.95 -4.93
CA SER A 37 21.03 14.89 -6.33
C SER A 37 22.15 14.70 -7.37
N HIS A 38 23.42 14.85 -6.96
CA HIS A 38 24.59 14.57 -7.80
C HIS A 38 24.89 13.07 -7.91
N LEU A 39 24.32 12.23 -7.03
CA LEU A 39 24.55 10.78 -7.01
C LEU A 39 23.73 10.09 -8.11
N LYS A 40 24.19 10.19 -9.36
CA LYS A 40 23.45 9.70 -10.54
C LYS A 40 23.23 8.19 -10.57
N ASN A 41 24.00 7.41 -9.81
CA ASN A 41 23.85 5.96 -9.72
C ASN A 41 23.06 5.50 -8.48
N LEU A 42 22.48 6.43 -7.70
CA LEU A 42 21.77 6.08 -6.48
C LEU A 42 20.39 5.49 -6.80
N HIS A 43 20.14 4.27 -6.31
CA HIS A 43 18.90 3.52 -6.48
C HIS A 43 18.05 3.50 -5.22
N TYR A 44 18.68 3.47 -4.04
CA TYR A 44 18.00 3.34 -2.74
C TYR A 44 18.45 4.45 -1.80
N LEU A 45 17.48 5.24 -1.31
CA LEU A 45 17.72 6.27 -0.30
C LEU A 45 16.76 6.08 0.89
N ARG A 46 17.30 5.69 2.05
CA ARG A 46 16.55 5.55 3.30
C ARG A 46 17.04 6.54 4.33
N LEU A 47 16.16 7.49 4.67
CA LEU A 47 16.39 8.54 5.68
C LEU A 47 15.29 8.53 6.76
N ASN A 48 14.43 7.51 6.78
CA ASN A 48 13.30 7.42 7.69
C ASN A 48 13.74 7.31 9.16
N ASN A 49 12.85 7.65 10.08
CA ASN A 49 13.09 7.61 11.53
C ASN A 49 14.33 8.44 11.91
N ASN A 50 14.29 9.72 11.59
CA ASN A 50 15.29 10.73 11.97
C ASN A 50 14.58 12.02 12.40
N SER A 51 15.34 13.08 12.66
CA SER A 51 14.83 14.41 13.01
C SER A 51 15.11 15.44 11.90
N LEU A 52 15.10 15.02 10.63
CA LEU A 52 15.34 15.90 9.48
C LEU A 52 14.19 16.89 9.33
N SER A 53 14.49 18.12 8.95
CA SER A 53 13.56 19.23 8.83
C SER A 53 13.68 19.92 7.47
N ASP A 54 12.88 20.97 7.26
CA ASP A 54 12.81 21.76 6.03
C ASP A 54 12.20 21.01 4.83
N PRO A 55 11.95 21.70 3.70
CA PRO A 55 11.40 21.06 2.51
C PRO A 55 12.34 20.08 1.83
N ILE A 56 11.74 19.06 1.21
CA ILE A 56 12.46 18.10 0.37
C ILE A 56 13.02 18.83 -0.86
N PRO A 57 14.33 18.74 -1.15
CA PRO A 57 14.91 19.34 -2.34
C PRO A 57 14.25 18.84 -3.64
N LEU A 58 13.73 19.75 -4.45
CA LEU A 58 13.15 19.42 -5.76
C LEU A 58 14.15 18.71 -6.68
N SER A 59 15.46 18.93 -6.49
CA SER A 59 16.50 18.23 -7.25
C SER A 59 16.52 16.72 -7.04
N LEU A 60 16.04 16.21 -5.89
CA LEU A 60 15.89 14.77 -5.66
C LEU A 60 14.80 14.15 -6.53
N ALA A 61 13.76 14.92 -6.87
CA ALA A 61 12.70 14.45 -7.76
C ALA A 61 13.19 14.20 -9.20
N ASN A 62 14.29 14.85 -9.60
CA ASN A 62 14.90 14.73 -10.92
C ASN A 62 15.90 13.56 -11.03
N MET A 63 16.05 12.73 -9.99
CA MET A 63 16.94 11.58 -10.02
C MET A 63 16.26 10.40 -10.72
N THR A 64 16.70 10.09 -11.94
CA THR A 64 16.09 9.06 -12.81
C THR A 64 16.38 7.63 -12.39
N GLN A 65 17.51 7.38 -11.71
CA GLN A 65 17.92 6.04 -11.26
C GLN A 65 17.37 5.68 -9.87
N LEU A 66 16.79 6.65 -9.16
CA LEU A 66 16.29 6.42 -7.81
C LEU A 66 15.03 5.55 -7.89
N ALA A 67 15.10 4.30 -7.43
CA ALA A 67 14.00 3.36 -7.46
C ALA A 67 13.15 3.41 -6.19
N PHE A 68 13.79 3.68 -5.05
CA PHE A 68 13.16 3.66 -3.73
C PHE A 68 13.65 4.83 -2.87
N ILE A 69 12.71 5.54 -2.25
CA ILE A 69 13.00 6.61 -1.31
C ILE A 69 12.09 6.53 -0.07
N ASP A 70 12.67 6.47 1.12
CA ASP A 70 11.91 6.52 2.38
C ASP A 70 12.36 7.70 3.22
N LEU A 71 11.46 8.68 3.38
CA LEU A 71 11.62 9.89 4.17
C LEU A 71 10.63 9.93 5.34
N SER A 72 9.98 8.80 5.65
CA SER A 72 8.94 8.75 6.67
C SER A 72 9.47 9.03 8.08
N TYR A 73 8.59 9.45 8.98
CA TYR A 73 8.90 9.70 10.39
C TYR A 73 10.11 10.64 10.57
N ASN A 74 9.97 11.85 10.02
CA ASN A 74 10.87 12.98 10.18
C ASN A 74 10.04 14.24 10.49
N ASN A 75 10.67 15.42 10.50
CA ASN A 75 10.02 16.72 10.69
C ASN A 75 10.06 17.58 9.40
N LEU A 76 10.06 16.93 8.23
CA LEU A 76 10.09 17.60 6.93
C LEU A 76 8.80 18.38 6.68
N SER A 77 8.89 19.44 5.89
CA SER A 77 7.79 20.38 5.65
C SER A 77 7.55 20.71 4.18
N GLY A 78 6.44 21.38 3.89
CA GLY A 78 6.16 21.88 2.54
C GLY A 78 5.62 20.81 1.58
N PRO A 79 5.56 21.12 0.29
CA PRO A 79 4.91 20.25 -0.69
C PRO A 79 5.76 19.02 -1.02
N VAL A 80 5.12 17.87 -1.17
CA VAL A 80 5.78 16.64 -1.62
C VAL A 80 6.17 16.77 -3.10
N PRO A 81 7.47 16.68 -3.45
CA PRO A 81 7.90 16.68 -4.85
C PRO A 81 7.35 15.47 -5.61
N ARG A 82 7.12 15.63 -6.92
CA ARG A 82 6.78 14.50 -7.80
C ARG A 82 8.01 13.66 -8.11
N PHE A 83 8.32 12.70 -7.24
CA PHE A 83 9.43 11.78 -7.45
C PHE A 83 9.21 10.91 -8.69
N GLN A 84 10.29 10.63 -9.42
CA GLN A 84 10.32 9.62 -10.49
C GLN A 84 10.50 8.19 -9.94
N ALA A 85 10.78 8.06 -8.65
CA ALA A 85 10.98 6.77 -8.01
C ALA A 85 9.73 5.89 -8.05
N LYS A 86 9.93 4.58 -8.25
CA LYS A 86 8.85 3.59 -8.27
C LYS A 86 8.11 3.54 -6.93
N THR A 87 8.82 3.80 -5.84
CA THR A 87 8.27 3.76 -4.49
C THR A 87 8.83 4.89 -3.65
N PHE A 88 7.93 5.63 -3.01
CA PHE A 88 8.31 6.63 -2.04
C PHE A 88 7.42 6.61 -0.81
N SER A 89 7.98 6.92 0.35
CA SER A 89 7.23 7.12 1.60
C SER A 89 7.61 8.44 2.25
N VAL A 90 6.58 9.18 2.64
CA VAL A 90 6.68 10.51 3.30
C VAL A 90 5.79 10.58 4.55
N VAL A 91 5.20 9.44 4.94
CA VAL A 91 4.27 9.33 6.07
C VAL A 91 4.95 9.73 7.38
N GLY A 92 4.21 10.28 8.33
CA GLY A 92 4.76 10.62 9.65
C GLY A 92 5.61 11.90 9.65
N ASN A 93 5.54 12.72 8.61
CA ASN A 93 6.04 14.10 8.62
C ASN A 93 4.87 15.06 8.85
N PRO A 94 4.78 15.74 10.00
CA PRO A 94 3.57 16.47 10.41
C PRO A 94 3.30 17.73 9.60
N ARG A 95 4.31 18.28 8.90
CA ARG A 95 4.24 19.56 8.19
C ARG A 95 4.27 19.43 6.67
N MET A 96 4.04 18.23 6.13
CA MET A 96 3.97 18.01 4.68
C MET A 96 2.57 18.20 4.12
N CYS A 97 2.48 18.87 2.97
CA CYS A 97 1.24 19.10 2.23
C CYS A 97 1.25 18.31 0.90
N ALA A 98 0.09 17.77 0.49
CA ALA A 98 -0.02 16.87 -0.65
C ALA A 98 0.08 17.56 -2.03
N THR A 99 0.02 18.90 -2.10
CA THR A 99 -0.11 19.62 -3.36
C THR A 99 0.66 20.93 -3.39
N VAL A 100 1.26 21.22 -4.55
CA VAL A 100 1.79 22.54 -4.94
C VAL A 100 0.61 23.44 -5.36
N SER A 101 -0.40 23.60 -4.50
CA SER A 101 -1.25 24.79 -4.57
C SER A 101 -0.52 25.84 -3.74
N GLU A 102 0.01 26.86 -4.41
CA GLU A 102 0.86 27.93 -3.83
C GLU A 102 0.23 28.72 -2.66
N GLY A 103 -1.00 28.40 -2.24
CA GLY A 103 -1.74 29.11 -1.19
C GLY A 103 -1.94 28.37 0.14
N ASP A 104 -1.76 27.04 0.24
CA ASP A 104 -2.26 26.29 1.41
C ASP A 104 -1.17 25.81 2.40
N CYS A 105 0.11 25.98 2.07
CA CYS A 105 1.20 25.47 2.91
C CYS A 105 1.81 26.52 3.87
N TYR A 106 1.25 27.74 3.92
CA TYR A 106 1.62 28.79 4.88
C TYR A 106 0.36 29.37 5.55
N GLY A 107 -0.18 28.68 6.54
CA GLY A 107 -1.27 29.24 7.33
C GLY A 107 -1.68 28.34 8.47
N GLU A 108 -1.61 28.85 9.69
CA GLU A 108 -2.38 28.32 10.81
C GLU A 108 -3.86 28.32 10.42
N ALA A 109 -4.45 27.15 10.26
CA ALA A 109 -5.88 27.00 10.09
C ALA A 109 -6.43 26.24 11.30
N GLN A 110 -7.08 27.01 12.17
CA GLN A 110 -7.88 26.56 13.30
C GLN A 110 -8.94 25.54 12.87
N LEU A 111 -9.31 24.65 13.81
CA LEU A 111 -10.49 23.78 13.72
C LEU A 111 -11.72 24.54 13.22
N PRO A 112 -12.59 23.87 12.45
CA PRO A 112 -14.02 24.10 12.55
C PRO A 112 -14.68 22.94 13.29
N LEU A 113 -15.33 23.32 14.39
CA LEU A 113 -16.44 22.63 15.03
C LEU A 113 -17.62 22.46 14.06
N SER A 114 -18.33 21.35 14.25
CA SER A 114 -19.77 21.10 14.03
C SER A 114 -20.42 21.52 12.70
N PHE A 115 -21.05 20.55 12.03
CA PHE A 115 -22.16 20.82 11.12
C PHE A 115 -23.36 19.98 11.53
N ASP A 116 -24.47 20.68 11.78
CA ASP A 116 -25.72 20.15 12.30
C ASP A 116 -26.56 19.43 11.24
N VAL A 117 -27.27 18.41 11.73
CA VAL A 117 -28.34 17.67 11.05
C VAL A 117 -29.60 18.55 11.01
N ASN A 118 -30.32 18.54 9.89
CA ASN A 118 -31.71 18.98 9.90
C ASN A 118 -32.61 17.99 9.14
N ILE A 119 -33.53 17.37 9.87
CA ILE A 119 -34.63 16.52 9.42
C ILE A 119 -35.92 17.13 9.97
N SER A 120 -36.91 17.35 9.10
CA SER A 120 -38.36 17.24 9.37
C SER A 120 -39.08 17.69 8.09
N ASP A 121 -39.75 16.85 7.30
CA ASP A 121 -40.95 16.01 7.55
C ASP A 121 -42.28 16.78 7.44
N SER A 122 -43.21 16.30 6.59
CA SER A 122 -44.67 16.32 6.81
C SER A 122 -45.50 15.79 5.61
N SER A 123 -46.09 14.60 5.83
CA SER A 123 -47.52 14.19 5.66
C SER A 123 -48.24 13.92 4.30
N GLU A 124 -48.89 12.73 4.29
CA GLU A 124 -49.83 11.96 3.43
C GLU A 124 -51.30 12.50 3.28
N PRO A 125 -52.35 11.76 2.73
CA PRO A 125 -52.59 10.93 1.51
C PRO A 125 -54.02 11.27 0.90
N PRO A 126 -54.89 10.38 0.31
CA PRO A 126 -54.78 9.07 -0.38
C PRO A 126 -55.53 8.97 -1.75
N GLY A 127 -55.32 7.86 -2.48
CA GLY A 127 -56.22 7.42 -3.58
C GLY A 127 -55.78 6.15 -4.32
N ARG A 128 -56.60 5.08 -4.28
CA ARG A 128 -56.52 3.83 -5.06
C ARG A 128 -57.79 3.77 -5.95
N PRO A 129 -57.88 3.03 -7.09
CA PRO A 129 -57.74 1.56 -7.10
C PRO A 129 -57.21 0.84 -8.38
N LYS A 130 -56.74 -0.40 -8.13
CA LYS A 130 -56.88 -1.69 -8.86
C LYS A 130 -56.46 -1.85 -10.35
N GLY A 131 -55.56 -2.82 -10.55
CA GLY A 131 -55.41 -3.60 -11.79
C GLY A 131 -54.49 -4.80 -11.59
N HIS A 132 -55.04 -6.01 -11.58
CA HIS A 132 -54.30 -7.27 -11.59
C HIS A 132 -54.02 -7.68 -13.03
N ILE A 133 -52.85 -8.26 -13.32
CA ILE A 133 -52.67 -9.41 -14.24
C ILE A 133 -51.37 -10.12 -13.82
N LYS A 134 -51.47 -11.40 -13.45
CA LYS A 134 -50.34 -12.33 -13.37
C LYS A 134 -50.16 -12.94 -14.76
N LEU A 135 -48.92 -13.01 -15.25
CA LEU A 135 -48.54 -13.92 -16.33
C LEU A 135 -47.22 -14.58 -15.96
N ALA A 136 -47.30 -15.86 -15.61
CA ALA A 136 -46.15 -16.71 -15.43
C ALA A 136 -45.69 -17.22 -16.80
N LEU A 137 -44.39 -17.12 -17.07
CA LEU A 137 -43.70 -17.96 -18.05
C LEU A 137 -42.49 -18.59 -17.36
N ALA A 138 -42.72 -19.77 -16.79
CA ALA A 138 -41.72 -20.60 -16.18
C ALA A 138 -41.28 -21.68 -17.18
N PHE A 139 -40.37 -21.36 -18.12
CA PHE A 139 -39.55 -22.34 -18.87
C PHE A 139 -38.23 -21.73 -19.37
N GLY A 140 -37.59 -20.88 -18.56
CA GLY A 140 -36.24 -20.38 -18.79
C GLY A 140 -35.32 -20.42 -17.57
N SER A 141 -35.84 -20.85 -16.40
CA SER A 141 -35.08 -20.88 -15.15
C SER A 141 -34.11 -22.06 -15.10
N SER A 142 -34.51 -23.24 -15.58
CA SER A 142 -33.70 -24.45 -15.44
C SER A 142 -32.41 -24.38 -16.26
N LEU A 143 -32.49 -23.95 -17.53
CA LEU A 143 -31.30 -23.84 -18.38
C LEU A 143 -30.37 -22.72 -17.92
N ALA A 144 -30.91 -21.58 -17.48
CA ALA A 144 -30.11 -20.49 -16.91
C ALA A 144 -29.43 -20.91 -15.59
N CYS A 145 -30.13 -21.63 -14.71
CA CYS A 145 -29.56 -22.19 -13.49
C CYS A 145 -28.47 -23.24 -13.79
N ILE A 146 -28.71 -24.14 -14.76
CA ILE A 146 -27.72 -25.12 -15.19
C ILE A 146 -26.48 -24.44 -15.79
N CYS A 147 -26.65 -23.41 -16.63
CA CYS A 147 -25.54 -22.62 -17.17
C CYS A 147 -24.77 -21.90 -16.04
N MET A 148 -25.46 -21.23 -15.11
CA MET A 148 -24.82 -20.55 -13.98
C MET A 148 -24.03 -21.52 -13.08
N LEU A 149 -24.58 -22.71 -12.83
CA LEU A 149 -23.89 -23.76 -12.09
C LEU A 149 -22.70 -24.31 -12.88
N ALA A 150 -22.81 -24.51 -14.20
CA ALA A 150 -21.73 -24.97 -15.05
C ALA A 150 -20.59 -23.95 -15.15
N PHE A 151 -20.90 -22.67 -15.31
CA PHE A 151 -19.91 -21.58 -15.26
C PHE A 151 -19.27 -21.47 -13.86
N GLY A 152 -20.04 -21.61 -12.79
CA GLY A 152 -19.53 -21.63 -11.42
C GLY A 152 -18.58 -22.81 -11.16
N LEU A 153 -18.96 -24.02 -11.57
CA LEU A 153 -18.12 -25.22 -11.46
C LEU A 153 -16.88 -25.13 -12.35
N GLY A 154 -17.03 -24.63 -13.59
CA GLY A 154 -15.93 -24.38 -14.50
C GLY A 154 -14.93 -23.37 -13.93
N PHE A 155 -15.42 -22.27 -13.35
CA PHE A 155 -14.60 -21.30 -12.65
C PHE A 155 -13.90 -21.93 -11.43
N LEU A 156 -14.60 -22.73 -10.63
CA LEU A 156 -14.02 -23.42 -9.46
C LEU A 156 -12.95 -24.44 -9.85
N VAL A 157 -13.15 -25.20 -10.92
CA VAL A 157 -12.17 -26.17 -11.43
C VAL A 157 -10.98 -25.44 -12.05
N TRP A 158 -11.22 -24.41 -12.86
CA TRP A 158 -10.16 -23.56 -13.41
C TRP A 158 -9.35 -22.87 -12.33
N TRP A 159 -10.02 -22.39 -11.28
CA TRP A 159 -9.40 -21.80 -10.09
C TRP A 159 -8.55 -22.83 -9.32
N ARG A 160 -9.09 -24.03 -9.09
CA ARG A 160 -8.38 -25.14 -8.47
C ARG A 160 -7.16 -25.56 -9.29
N TYR A 161 -7.29 -25.58 -10.62
CA TYR A 161 -6.24 -25.91 -11.56
C TYR A 161 -5.12 -24.86 -11.55
N LYS A 162 -5.47 -23.58 -11.71
CA LYS A 162 -4.53 -22.45 -11.63
C LYS A 162 -3.79 -22.36 -10.29
N CYS A 163 -4.48 -22.62 -9.18
CA CYS A 163 -3.89 -22.57 -7.83
C CYS A 163 -3.10 -23.84 -7.45
N GLY A 164 -3.41 -24.96 -8.11
CA GLY A 164 -2.82 -26.29 -7.89
C GLY A 164 -1.48 -26.52 -8.57
N GLN A 165 -1.06 -25.64 -9.49
CA GLN A 165 0.27 -25.73 -10.09
C GLN A 165 1.33 -25.45 -9.01
N GLN A 166 1.95 -26.52 -8.51
CA GLN A 166 3.09 -26.46 -7.61
C GLN A 166 4.28 -25.94 -8.41
N VAL A 167 4.50 -24.63 -8.39
CA VAL A 167 5.79 -24.09 -8.80
C VAL A 167 6.74 -24.38 -7.65
N PHE A 168 7.46 -25.50 -7.79
CA PHE A 168 8.74 -25.68 -7.13
C PHE A 168 9.61 -24.51 -7.63
N PHE A 169 9.96 -23.58 -6.74
CA PHE A 169 10.97 -22.57 -7.04
C PHE A 169 12.29 -23.32 -7.18
N ASP A 170 12.58 -23.77 -8.39
CA ASP A 170 13.94 -24.12 -8.75
C ASP A 170 14.69 -22.78 -8.78
N VAL A 171 15.47 -22.52 -7.73
CA VAL A 171 16.34 -21.34 -7.67
C VAL A 171 17.47 -21.61 -8.64
N ASN A 172 17.22 -21.34 -9.91
CA ASN A 172 18.29 -21.16 -10.87
C ASN A 172 18.70 -19.68 -10.78
N GLU A 173 19.88 -19.44 -10.22
CA GLU A 173 20.53 -18.14 -10.15
C GLU A 173 20.63 -17.53 -11.55
N GLN A 174 19.78 -16.55 -11.84
CA GLN A 174 20.00 -15.38 -12.70
C GLN A 174 18.65 -14.85 -13.19
N HIS A 175 17.92 -14.15 -12.33
CA HIS A 175 17.05 -13.08 -12.78
C HIS A 175 16.84 -12.08 -11.65
N THR A 176 17.32 -10.86 -11.89
CA THR A 176 17.02 -9.68 -11.10
C THR A 176 15.54 -9.35 -11.31
N GLU A 177 14.65 -9.97 -10.53
CA GLU A 177 13.25 -9.54 -10.49
C GLU A 177 13.17 -8.24 -9.68
N GLU A 178 13.04 -7.14 -10.41
CA GLU A 178 12.58 -5.87 -9.87
C GLU A 178 11.20 -6.07 -9.22
N VAL A 179 11.15 -6.02 -7.89
CA VAL A 179 9.89 -5.92 -7.16
C VAL A 179 9.27 -4.55 -7.47
N PHE A 180 8.40 -4.50 -8.48
CA PHE A 180 7.60 -3.33 -8.82
C PHE A 180 6.59 -3.03 -7.69
N LEU A 181 6.96 -2.13 -6.77
CA LEU A 181 6.08 -1.55 -5.75
C LEU A 181 5.28 -0.35 -6.29
N GLY A 182 4.95 -0.33 -7.60
CA GLY A 182 4.30 0.78 -8.29
C GLY A 182 2.76 0.76 -8.27
N ASN A 183 2.13 -0.27 -7.70
CA ASN A 183 0.68 -0.37 -7.54
C ASN A 183 0.36 -1.26 -6.33
N LEU A 184 0.46 -0.72 -5.11
CA LEU A 184 0.02 -1.44 -3.93
C LEU A 184 -1.51 -1.61 -3.97
N LYS A 185 -1.96 -2.80 -4.41
CA LYS A 185 -3.37 -3.20 -4.34
C LYS A 185 -3.76 -3.32 -2.87
N ARG A 186 -4.55 -2.38 -2.36
CA ARG A 186 -5.11 -2.46 -1.00
C ARG A 186 -6.14 -3.58 -0.95
N LEU A 187 -5.80 -4.67 -0.29
CA LEU A 187 -6.68 -5.82 -0.09
C LEU A 187 -7.43 -5.69 1.24
N GLN A 188 -8.72 -6.02 1.24
CA GLN A 188 -9.50 -6.10 2.47
C GLN A 188 -9.22 -7.41 3.21
N PHE A 189 -9.35 -7.39 4.54
CA PHE A 189 -9.15 -8.59 5.36
C PHE A 189 -10.03 -9.78 4.93
N ARG A 190 -11.29 -9.51 4.54
CA ARG A 190 -12.21 -10.55 4.04
C ARG A 190 -11.72 -11.21 2.74
N GLU A 191 -11.09 -10.44 1.86
CA GLU A 191 -10.52 -10.98 0.62
C GLU A 191 -9.35 -11.90 0.93
N LEU A 192 -8.50 -11.52 1.88
CA LEU A 192 -7.39 -12.36 2.35
C LEU A 192 -7.89 -13.62 3.08
N GLN A 193 -8.95 -13.52 3.87
CA GLN A 193 -9.59 -14.69 4.49
C GLN A 193 -10.12 -15.65 3.43
N SER A 194 -10.87 -15.15 2.44
CA SER A 194 -11.37 -15.98 1.34
C SER A 194 -10.21 -16.63 0.57
N ALA A 195 -9.19 -15.84 0.21
CA ALA A 195 -8.03 -16.28 -0.56
C ALA A 195 -7.22 -17.38 0.14
N THR A 196 -7.15 -17.36 1.47
CA THR A 196 -6.36 -18.30 2.29
C THR A 196 -7.18 -19.44 2.89
N ASN A 197 -8.45 -19.60 2.50
CA ASN A 197 -9.42 -20.52 3.12
C ASN A 197 -9.49 -20.31 4.65
N ASN A 198 -9.73 -19.07 5.06
CA ASN A 198 -9.75 -18.59 6.44
C ASN A 198 -8.45 -18.90 7.20
N PHE A 199 -7.30 -18.60 6.58
CA PHE A 199 -5.97 -18.89 7.14
C PHE A 199 -5.80 -20.37 7.55
N SER A 200 -6.23 -21.29 6.68
CA SER A 200 -6.16 -22.73 6.93
C SER A 200 -4.72 -23.20 7.13
N SER A 201 -4.49 -24.12 8.07
CA SER A 201 -3.19 -24.74 8.31
C SER A 201 -2.62 -25.47 7.09
N LYS A 202 -3.49 -25.94 6.18
CA LYS A 202 -3.10 -26.59 4.90
C LYS A 202 -2.38 -25.65 3.94
N ASN A 203 -2.55 -24.33 4.12
CA ASN A 203 -1.95 -23.31 3.27
C ASN A 203 -0.69 -22.70 3.89
N ILE A 204 -0.18 -23.21 5.00
CA ILE A 204 1.01 -22.63 5.64
C ILE A 204 2.24 -22.88 4.76
N LEU A 205 2.92 -21.80 4.38
CA LEU A 205 4.20 -21.82 3.69
C LEU A 205 5.37 -21.76 4.67
N GLY A 206 5.19 -21.12 5.83
CA GLY A 206 6.22 -21.01 6.86
C GLY A 206 5.72 -20.42 8.18
N LYS A 207 6.45 -20.69 9.26
CA LYS A 207 6.21 -20.15 10.62
C LYS A 207 7.50 -19.55 11.16
N GLY A 208 7.42 -18.39 11.82
CA GLY A 208 8.57 -17.74 12.45
C GLY A 208 8.19 -16.91 13.66
N GLY A 209 9.17 -16.22 14.26
CA GLY A 209 8.98 -15.41 15.47
C GLY A 209 7.87 -14.36 15.32
N PHE A 210 7.79 -13.74 14.14
CA PHE A 210 6.87 -12.63 13.84
C PHE A 210 5.51 -13.05 13.28
N GLY A 211 5.24 -14.35 13.09
CA GLY A 211 3.95 -14.79 12.55
C GLY A 211 4.00 -16.02 11.65
N ILE A 212 2.92 -16.21 10.89
CA ILE A 212 2.72 -17.35 10.00
C ILE A 212 2.47 -16.81 8.58
N VAL A 213 3.12 -17.42 7.59
CA VAL A 213 2.94 -17.11 6.17
C VAL A 213 2.04 -18.17 5.54
N TYR A 214 0.98 -17.72 4.86
CA TYR A 214 0.00 -18.56 4.19
C TYR A 214 0.06 -18.35 2.67
N LYS A 215 -0.15 -19.40 1.90
CA LYS A 215 -0.49 -19.35 0.47
C LYS A 215 -1.94 -18.89 0.33
N GLY A 216 -2.17 -17.87 -0.49
CA GLY A 216 -3.50 -17.39 -0.84
C GLY A 216 -3.70 -17.32 -2.35
N CYS A 217 -4.96 -17.38 -2.80
CA CYS A 217 -5.35 -17.18 -4.20
C CYS A 217 -6.41 -16.07 -4.26
N LEU A 218 -6.07 -14.93 -4.85
CA LEU A 218 -6.97 -13.77 -4.99
C LEU A 218 -7.98 -13.98 -6.12
N PRO A 219 -9.17 -13.34 -6.12
CA PRO A 219 -10.27 -13.58 -7.08
C PRO A 219 -9.91 -13.50 -8.57
N ASP A 220 -8.82 -12.81 -8.91
CA ASP A 220 -8.26 -12.72 -10.25
C ASP A 220 -7.35 -13.91 -10.63
N GLY A 221 -7.19 -14.89 -9.75
CA GLY A 221 -6.32 -16.07 -9.91
C GLY A 221 -4.88 -15.84 -9.47
N THR A 222 -4.53 -14.66 -8.93
CA THR A 222 -3.18 -14.35 -8.48
C THR A 222 -2.84 -15.13 -7.21
N VAL A 223 -1.70 -15.84 -7.23
CA VAL A 223 -1.16 -16.53 -6.05
C VAL A 223 -0.36 -15.53 -5.22
N VAL A 224 -0.64 -15.46 -3.93
CA VAL A 224 0.00 -14.52 -3.00
C VAL A 224 0.50 -15.23 -1.74
N ALA A 225 1.54 -14.67 -1.12
CA ALA A 225 1.97 -15.03 0.23
C ALA A 225 1.40 -14.01 1.23
N VAL A 226 0.57 -14.46 2.16
CA VAL A 226 -0.08 -13.62 3.18
C VAL A 226 0.58 -13.85 4.52
N LYS A 227 1.27 -12.85 5.05
CA LYS A 227 1.88 -12.92 6.38
C LYS A 227 0.89 -12.43 7.44
N ARG A 228 0.46 -13.33 8.31
CA ARG A 228 -0.34 -12.99 9.49
C ARG A 228 0.60 -12.78 10.68
N LEU A 229 0.62 -11.57 11.21
CA LEU A 229 1.38 -11.22 12.40
C LEU A 229 0.69 -11.79 13.65
N LYS A 230 1.45 -12.10 14.69
CA LYS A 230 0.89 -12.47 15.99
C LYS A 230 0.22 -11.23 16.59
N ASP A 231 -0.96 -11.39 17.18
CA ASP A 231 -1.61 -10.31 17.90
C ASP A 231 -0.69 -9.88 19.05
N GLY A 232 -0.36 -8.59 19.13
CA GLY A 232 0.66 -8.02 20.02
C GLY A 232 0.31 -8.02 21.51
N ASN A 233 -0.56 -8.93 21.97
CA ASN A 233 -0.97 -9.03 23.37
C ASN A 233 -0.17 -10.09 24.16
N ALA A 234 1.09 -10.32 23.77
CA ALA A 234 2.02 -11.08 24.58
C ALA A 234 2.78 -10.11 25.51
N ILE A 235 2.15 -9.78 26.64
CA ILE A 235 2.87 -9.40 27.84
C ILE A 235 3.62 -10.66 28.31
N GLY A 236 4.94 -10.57 28.50
CA GLY A 236 5.68 -11.50 29.36
C GLY A 236 6.63 -12.46 28.64
N GLY A 237 7.90 -12.39 29.04
CA GLY A 237 8.99 -13.27 28.67
C GLY A 237 10.32 -12.57 28.90
#